data_AF-A0AAV5J2H9-F1
#
_entry.id   AF-A0AAV5J2H9-F1
#
_cell.length_a   1.000
_cell.length_b   1.000
_cell.length_c   1.000
_cell.angle_alpha   90.00
_cell.angle_beta   90.00
_cell.angle_gamma   90.00
#
_symmetry.space_group_name_H-M   'P 1'
#
loop_
_entity.id
_entity.type
_entity.pdbx_description
1 polymer ?
#
loop_
_entity_poly.entity_id
_entity_poly.type
_entity_poly.pdbx_seq_one_letter_code
_entity_poly.pdbx_strand_id
1 'polypeptide(L)'
;MGSSDFRCSYSVASSVLLLFGVALLPQANAGDCDLFSGRWVFDSSYPVYSSSECPFIEREFSCKNNGRSDLVYTKYRWQPLGCDLARTVTCYVA
;
A
#
# COMPACT_ATOMS: atom_id res chain seq x y z
N MET A 1 -4.23 -0.17 31.32
CA MET A 1 -5.01 0.15 30.11
C MET A 1 -4.18 -0.29 28.92
N GLY A 2 -4.53 -1.23 28.07
CA GLY A 2 -5.75 -1.99 27.83
C GLY A 2 -5.50 -2.64 26.47
N SER A 3 -5.62 -3.96 26.41
CA SER A 3 -5.32 -4.85 25.30
C SER A 3 -5.90 -4.40 23.96
N SER A 4 -5.14 -4.50 22.87
CA SER A 4 -5.69 -4.46 21.51
C SER A 4 -5.05 -5.57 20.68
N ASP A 5 -5.83 -6.62 20.46
CA ASP A 5 -5.52 -7.80 19.66
C ASP A 5 -5.36 -7.42 18.18
N PHE A 6 -4.30 -7.91 17.52
CA PHE A 6 -4.05 -7.66 16.11
C PHE A 6 -4.63 -8.80 15.26
N ARG A 7 -5.59 -8.53 14.35
CA ARG A 7 -6.06 -9.53 13.39
C ARG A 7 -6.12 -8.98 11.96
N CYS A 8 -5.43 -9.65 11.05
CA CYS A 8 -5.65 -9.58 9.60
C CYS A 8 -6.66 -10.67 9.22
N SER A 9 -7.92 -10.34 8.94
CA SER A 9 -8.88 -11.34 8.42
C SER A 9 -9.13 -11.13 6.93
N TYR A 10 -8.75 -12.12 6.14
CA TYR A 10 -9.32 -12.37 4.82
C TYR A 10 -10.63 -13.13 5.04
N SER A 11 -11.71 -12.70 4.40
CA SER A 11 -12.94 -13.49 4.36
C SER A 11 -12.67 -14.78 3.58
N VAL A 12 -12.71 -15.93 4.26
CA VAL A 12 -12.54 -17.28 3.68
C VAL A 12 -13.59 -17.62 2.61
N ALA A 13 -14.60 -16.77 2.40
CA ALA A 13 -15.58 -16.91 1.32
C ALA A 13 -14.98 -16.68 -0.09
N SER A 14 -13.80 -16.06 -0.20
CA SER A 14 -13.12 -15.88 -1.50
C SER A 14 -12.39 -17.13 -1.97
N SER A 15 -12.10 -18.10 -1.09
CA SER A 15 -11.25 -19.25 -1.42
C SER A 15 -11.89 -20.22 -2.43
N VAL A 16 -13.22 -20.28 -2.50
CA VAL A 16 -13.94 -21.21 -3.39
C VAL A 16 -14.12 -20.64 -4.80
N LEU A 17 -14.26 -19.32 -4.94
CA LEU A 17 -14.36 -18.63 -6.23
C LEU A 17 -13.01 -18.57 -6.96
N LEU A 18 -11.91 -18.58 -6.22
CA LEU A 18 -10.57 -18.57 -6.78
C LEU A 18 -10.25 -19.88 -7.51
N LEU A 19 -10.56 -21.05 -6.95
CA LEU A 19 -10.15 -22.35 -7.53
C LEU A 19 -10.73 -22.65 -8.93
N PHE A 20 -11.90 -22.13 -9.28
CA PHE A 20 -12.50 -22.33 -10.61
C PHE A 20 -12.17 -21.22 -11.62
N GLY A 21 -11.69 -20.06 -11.16
CA GLY A 21 -11.39 -18.89 -12.00
C GLY A 21 -9.93 -18.75 -12.45
N VAL A 22 -8.97 -19.45 -11.82
CA VAL A 22 -7.53 -19.30 -12.12
C VAL A 22 -7.13 -19.89 -13.48
N ALA A 23 -7.93 -20.80 -14.04
CA ALA A 23 -7.53 -21.59 -15.20
C ALA A 23 -7.57 -20.85 -16.56
N LEU A 24 -8.08 -19.61 -16.61
CA LEU A 24 -8.27 -18.86 -17.86
C LEU A 24 -7.54 -17.51 -17.91
N LEU A 25 -6.75 -17.15 -16.89
CA LEU A 25 -5.91 -15.98 -17.02
C LEU A 25 -4.76 -16.32 -17.95
N PRO A 26 -4.55 -15.57 -19.05
CA PRO A 26 -3.31 -15.68 -19.79
C PRO A 26 -2.20 -15.42 -18.77
N GLN A 27 -1.28 -16.37 -18.63
CA GLN A 27 -0.06 -16.15 -17.90
C GLN A 27 0.69 -15.08 -18.69
N ALA A 28 0.38 -13.82 -18.38
CA ALA A 28 1.16 -12.69 -18.83
C ALA A 28 2.57 -13.06 -18.46
N ASN A 29 3.41 -13.26 -19.47
CA ASN A 29 4.82 -13.43 -19.27
C ASN A 29 5.22 -12.23 -18.41
N ALA A 30 5.47 -12.47 -17.13
CA ALA A 30 6.01 -11.48 -16.23
C ALA A 30 7.45 -11.31 -16.70
N GLY A 31 7.60 -10.63 -17.85
CA GLY A 31 8.86 -10.05 -18.25
C GLY A 31 9.33 -9.30 -17.03
N ASP A 32 10.55 -9.64 -16.63
CA ASP A 32 11.21 -9.23 -15.40
C ASP A 32 10.73 -7.84 -14.95
N CYS A 33 9.77 -7.82 -14.01
CA CYS A 33 9.20 -6.60 -13.47
C CYS A 33 10.26 -6.04 -12.53
N ASP A 34 11.21 -5.30 -13.10
CA ASP A 34 12.27 -4.67 -12.34
C ASP A 34 11.68 -3.58 -11.45
N LEU A 35 11.46 -3.95 -10.18
CA LEU A 35 10.90 -3.08 -9.17
C LEU A 35 11.79 -1.86 -8.87
N PHE A 36 13.07 -1.90 -9.25
CA PHE A 36 14.05 -0.86 -8.97
C PHE A 36 14.23 0.13 -10.14
N SER A 37 13.80 -0.24 -11.34
CA SER A 37 13.82 0.64 -12.52
C SER A 37 12.45 1.23 -12.79
N GLY A 38 12.33 2.55 -12.70
CA GLY A 38 11.04 3.23 -12.74
C GLY A 38 11.14 4.74 -12.66
N ARG A 39 10.01 5.36 -12.34
CA ARG A 39 9.93 6.81 -12.12
C ARG A 39 8.97 7.14 -10.98
N TRP A 40 9.18 8.29 -10.36
CA TRP A 40 8.20 8.88 -9.46
C TRP A 40 7.11 9.56 -10.30
N VAL A 41 5.86 9.21 -10.02
CA VAL A 41 4.68 9.82 -10.64
C VAL A 41 3.81 10.47 -9.58
N PHE A 42 3.30 11.67 -9.88
CA PHE A 42 2.36 12.36 -9.03
C PHE A 42 1.00 11.67 -9.09
N ASP A 43 0.41 11.42 -7.93
CA ASP A 43 -0.91 10.82 -7.77
C ASP A 43 -1.70 11.58 -6.71
N SER A 44 -2.82 12.20 -7.13
CA SER A 44 -3.67 12.99 -6.25
C SER A 44 -4.32 12.17 -5.13
N SER A 45 -4.47 10.87 -5.34
CA SER A 45 -5.09 9.95 -4.38
C SER A 45 -4.13 9.47 -3.27
N TYR A 46 -2.83 9.78 -3.36
CA TYR A 46 -1.86 9.56 -2.28
C TYR A 46 -1.97 10.66 -1.21
N PRO A 47 -1.45 10.49 0.01
CA PRO A 47 -0.80 9.29 0.54
C PRO A 47 -1.80 8.18 0.84
N VAL A 48 -1.30 6.94 0.87
CA VAL A 48 -2.07 5.75 1.22
C VAL A 48 -2.37 5.60 2.72
N TYR A 49 -1.69 6.38 3.58
CA TYR A 49 -1.97 6.48 5.00
C TYR A 49 -1.80 7.92 5.48
N SER A 50 -2.49 8.27 6.56
CA SER A 50 -2.34 9.56 7.24
C SER A 50 -1.33 9.40 8.38
N SER A 51 -0.19 10.11 8.32
CA SER A 51 0.83 10.01 9.36
C SER A 51 0.34 10.50 10.73
N SER A 52 -0.65 11.39 10.75
CA SER A 52 -1.26 11.91 11.97
C SER A 52 -2.21 10.91 12.66
N GLU A 53 -2.69 9.90 11.92
CA GLU A 53 -3.64 8.89 12.43
C GLU A 53 -2.94 7.61 12.89
N CYS A 54 -1.63 7.47 12.64
CA CYS A 54 -0.86 6.29 13.02
C CYS A 54 -0.08 6.57 14.31
N PRO A 55 -0.51 6.03 15.47
CA PRO A 55 0.12 6.32 16.77
C PRO A 55 1.51 5.66 16.92
N PHE A 56 1.88 4.78 15.99
CA PHE A 56 3.16 4.06 16.01
C PHE A 56 4.27 4.78 15.24
N ILE A 57 3.97 5.87 14.52
CA ILE A 57 4.99 6.65 13.83
C ILE A 57 5.79 7.42 14.88
N GLU A 58 7.07 7.07 15.01
CA GLU A 58 7.98 7.76 15.91
C GLU A 58 8.11 9.24 15.54
N ARG A 59 8.45 10.06 16.54
CA ARG A 59 8.48 11.51 16.41
C ARG A 59 9.38 11.94 15.26
N GLU A 60 10.52 11.27 15.11
CA GLU A 60 11.56 11.50 14.11
C GLU A 60 11.03 11.37 12.67
N PHE A 61 10.02 10.53 12.44
CA PHE A 61 9.42 10.28 11.12
C PHE A 61 8.14 11.09 10.87
N SER A 62 7.65 11.82 11.88
CA SER A 62 6.37 12.55 11.83
C SER A 62 6.52 13.95 11.21
N CYS A 63 7.07 14.05 9.99
CA CYS A 63 7.47 15.33 9.36
C CYS A 63 6.36 16.41 9.36
N LYS A 64 5.12 16.02 9.04
CA LYS A 64 3.96 16.93 9.06
C LYS A 64 3.70 17.48 10.47
N ASN A 65 3.74 16.61 11.48
CA ASN A 65 3.55 17.00 12.88
C ASN A 65 4.75 17.81 13.41
N ASN A 66 5.94 17.62 12.83
CA ASN A 66 7.17 18.36 13.12
C ASN A 66 7.25 19.73 12.40
N GLY A 67 6.18 20.20 11.77
CA GLY A 67 6.08 21.56 11.24
C GLY A 67 6.41 21.70 9.75
N ARG A 68 6.62 20.60 9.01
CA ARG A 68 6.77 20.69 7.55
C ARG A 68 5.44 21.06 6.88
N SER A 69 5.43 22.19 6.18
CA SER A 69 4.22 22.74 5.55
C SER A 69 3.98 22.24 4.13
N ASP A 70 5.02 21.88 3.38
CA ASP A 70 4.88 21.31 2.04
C ASP A 70 4.48 19.83 2.13
N LEU A 71 3.31 19.48 1.60
CA LEU A 71 2.79 18.10 1.62
C LEU A 71 2.88 17.39 0.27
N VAL A 72 3.42 18.06 -0.75
CA VAL A 72 3.50 17.55 -2.13
C VAL A 72 4.36 16.27 -2.21
N TYR A 73 5.37 16.13 -1.35
CA TYR A 73 6.20 14.92 -1.27
C TYR A 73 5.38 13.65 -0.96
N THR A 74 4.26 13.78 -0.25
CA THR A 74 3.38 12.64 0.09
C THR A 74 2.54 12.16 -1.09
N LYS A 75 2.51 12.92 -2.19
CA LYS A 75 1.68 12.67 -3.37
C LYS A 75 2.40 11.90 -4.47
N TYR A 76 3.67 11.56 -4.30
CA TYR A 76 4.42 10.79 -5.28
C TYR A 76 4.36 9.30 -4.97
N ARG A 77 4.11 8.50 -6.00
CA ARG A 77 4.23 7.03 -5.94
C ARG A 77 5.30 6.55 -6.92
N TRP A 78 5.94 5.45 -6.56
CA TRP A 78 6.89 4.77 -7.44
C TRP A 78 6.15 3.95 -8.50
N GLN A 79 6.55 4.09 -9.77
CA GLN A 79 6.00 3.33 -10.90
C GLN A 79 7.16 2.62 -11.63
N PRO A 80 7.30 1.30 -11.48
CA PRO A 80 8.27 0.53 -12.25
C PRO A 80 7.98 0.54 -13.74
N LEU A 81 8.99 0.19 -14.51
CA LEU A 81 8.87 -0.06 -15.94
C LEU A 81 8.31 -1.47 -16.17
N GLY A 82 7.23 -1.58 -16.94
CA GLY A 82 6.69 -2.88 -17.39
C GLY A 82 5.70 -3.55 -16.43
N CYS A 83 5.36 -2.95 -15.29
CA CYS A 83 4.35 -3.46 -14.37
C CYS A 83 3.77 -2.36 -13.48
N ASP A 84 2.55 -2.61 -12.98
CA ASP A 84 1.88 -1.78 -11.98
C ASP A 84 1.95 -2.43 -10.60
N LEU A 85 2.37 -1.69 -9.58
CA LEU A 85 2.31 -2.19 -8.20
C LEU A 85 0.86 -2.24 -7.73
N ALA A 86 0.50 -3.37 -7.13
CA ALA A 86 -0.74 -3.48 -6.38
C ALA A 86 -0.73 -2.48 -5.22
N ARG A 87 -1.83 -1.73 -5.09
CA ARG A 87 -1.99 -0.72 -4.05
C ARG A 87 -2.70 -1.35 -2.84
N THR A 88 -1.95 -1.81 -1.86
CA THR A 88 -2.52 -2.41 -0.64
C THR A 88 -2.38 -1.48 0.56
N VAL A 89 -3.49 -1.29 1.28
CA VAL A 89 -3.52 -0.70 2.62
C VAL A 89 -4.49 -1.52 3.48
N THR A 90 -4.00 -2.05 4.60
CA THR A 90 -4.84 -2.38 5.76
C THR A 90 -4.02 -2.20 7.03
N CYS A 91 -4.18 -1.05 7.68
CA CYS A 91 -3.85 -0.87 9.09
C CYS A 91 -5.14 -0.42 9.76
N TYR A 92 -5.81 -1.34 10.44
CA TYR A 92 -6.93 -1.00 11.32
C TYR A 92 -6.54 -1.42 12.75
N VAL A 93 -6.81 -0.53 13.69
CA VAL A 93 -6.85 -0.87 15.12
C VAL A 93 -8.10 -1.72 15.33
N ALA A 94 -7.98 -2.84 16.06
CA ALA A 94 -9.12 -3.47 16.71
C ALA A 94 -9.28 -2.87 18.11
#